data_AF-A0A920AD49-F1
#
_entry.id   AF-A0A920AD49-F1
#
_cell.length_a   1.000
_cell.length_b   1.000
_cell.length_c   1.000
_cell.angle_alpha   90.00
_cell.angle_beta   90.00
_cell.angle_gamma   90.00
#
_symmetry.space_group_name_H-M   'P 1'
#
loop_
_entity.id
_entity.type
_entity.pdbx_description
1 polymer ?
#
loop_
_entity_poly.entity_id
_entity_poly.type
_entity_poly.pdbx_seq_one_letter_code
_entity_poly.pdbx_strand_id
1 'polypeptide(L)'
;MSETKPIFLSIGISHWKTPIDVREKFNFSENAIDAILKEAKTLGVDSLFVVSTCNRAQFFAHTKNAFILKELYIKHSKASEKEFEKYHFKLSGDDAVLHLFELCCGLDSLMLGDYKL
;
A
#
# COMPACT_ATOMS: atom_id res chain seq x y z
N MET A 1 20.67 16.71 -13.49
CA MET A 1 19.95 15.48 -13.13
C MET A 1 20.14 15.26 -11.64
N SER A 2 19.15 15.58 -10.83
CA SER A 2 19.22 15.39 -9.38
C SER A 2 19.13 13.89 -9.06
N GLU A 3 20.16 13.35 -8.42
CA GLU A 3 20.13 12.00 -7.83
C GLU A 3 19.12 11.99 -6.68
N THR A 4 17.86 11.68 -6.97
CA THR A 4 16.88 11.40 -5.91
C THR A 4 17.26 10.08 -5.25
N LYS A 5 17.68 10.15 -3.98
CA LYS A 5 17.92 8.98 -3.13
C LYS A 5 16.62 8.16 -3.03
N PRO A 6 16.66 6.82 -3.05
CA PRO A 6 15.46 6.04 -2.79
C PRO A 6 14.94 6.36 -1.38
N ILE A 7 13.61 6.46 -1.25
CA ILE A 7 12.93 6.78 0.00
C ILE A 7 11.99 5.62 0.32
N PHE A 8 11.85 5.31 1.61
CA PHE A 8 10.84 4.35 2.05
C PHE A 8 9.46 5.00 1.96
N LEU A 9 8.59 4.43 1.14
CA LEU A 9 7.27 4.95 0.83
C LEU A 9 6.22 3.94 1.25
N SER A 10 5.13 4.46 1.79
CA SER A 10 3.92 3.68 2.04
C SER A 10 2.75 4.32 1.30
N ILE A 11 2.01 3.51 0.55
CA ILE A 11 0.82 3.92 -0.18
C ILE A 11 -0.29 2.93 0.14
N GLY A 12 -1.46 3.41 0.51
CA GLY A 12 -2.62 2.57 0.79
C GLY A 12 -3.89 3.38 0.83
N ILE A 13 -5.00 2.73 1.18
CA ILE A 13 -6.32 3.37 1.28
C ILE A 13 -6.69 3.58 2.74
N SER A 14 -7.09 4.80 3.10
CA SER A 14 -7.40 5.18 4.48
C SER A 14 -8.75 4.57 4.90
N HIS A 15 -8.74 3.49 5.66
CA HIS A 15 -9.95 2.80 6.08
C HIS A 15 -10.94 3.69 6.87
N TRP A 16 -10.44 4.71 7.58
CA TRP A 16 -11.26 5.70 8.29
C TRP A 16 -12.09 6.61 7.38
N LYS A 17 -11.62 6.84 6.16
CA LYS A 17 -12.21 7.79 5.21
C LYS A 17 -12.94 7.11 4.06
N THR A 18 -12.93 5.78 4.01
CA THR A 18 -13.38 5.00 2.83
C THR A 18 -14.60 4.14 3.14
N PRO A 19 -15.71 4.32 2.39
CA PRO A 19 -16.88 3.46 2.47
C PRO A 19 -16.52 1.97 2.27
N ILE A 20 -17.29 1.07 2.86
CA ILE A 20 -17.01 -0.38 2.81
C ILE A 20 -16.97 -0.91 1.36
N ASP A 21 -17.91 -0.48 0.51
CA ASP A 21 -18.00 -0.90 -0.90
C ASP A 21 -16.78 -0.48 -1.72
N VAL A 22 -16.10 0.58 -1.29
CA VAL A 22 -14.87 1.06 -1.94
C VAL A 22 -13.67 0.29 -1.41
N ARG A 23 -13.65 -0.10 -0.12
CA ARG A 23 -12.57 -0.90 0.48
C ARG A 23 -12.45 -2.28 -0.17
N GLU A 24 -13.56 -2.94 -0.49
CA GLU A 24 -13.53 -4.25 -1.15
C GLU A 24 -12.84 -4.22 -2.52
N LYS A 25 -12.89 -3.08 -3.22
CA LYS A 25 -12.22 -2.91 -4.53
C LYS A 25 -10.69 -2.91 -4.42
N PHE A 26 -10.17 -2.68 -3.23
CA PHE A 26 -8.73 -2.62 -2.97
C PHE A 26 -8.19 -3.89 -2.33
N ASN A 27 -9.01 -4.94 -2.17
CA ASN A 27 -8.53 -6.20 -1.65
C ASN A 27 -7.79 -7.00 -2.75
N PHE A 28 -6.54 -7.35 -2.49
CA PHE A 28 -5.70 -8.15 -3.37
C PHE A 28 -5.67 -9.61 -2.88
N SER A 29 -5.98 -10.55 -3.78
CA SER A 29 -5.79 -11.99 -3.53
C SER A 29 -4.30 -12.36 -3.56
N GLU A 30 -3.93 -13.51 -2.99
CA GLU A 30 -2.54 -14.00 -3.03
C GLU A 30 -1.96 -14.05 -4.45
N ASN A 31 -2.74 -14.55 -5.42
CA ASN A 31 -2.36 -14.57 -6.83
C ASN A 31 -2.14 -13.16 -7.40
N ALA A 32 -2.93 -12.17 -6.97
CA ALA A 32 -2.74 -10.78 -7.37
C ALA A 32 -1.46 -10.20 -6.75
N ILE A 33 -1.18 -10.50 -5.48
CA ILE A 33 0.05 -10.08 -4.80
C ILE A 33 1.28 -10.63 -5.53
N ASP A 34 1.28 -11.92 -5.90
CA ASP A 34 2.36 -12.51 -6.68
C ASP A 34 2.56 -11.83 -8.04
N ALA A 35 1.46 -11.49 -8.72
CA ALA A 35 1.51 -10.75 -9.98
C ALA A 35 2.05 -9.33 -9.80
N ILE A 36 1.63 -8.62 -8.75
CA ILE A 36 2.12 -7.30 -8.38
C ILE A 36 3.62 -7.35 -8.11
N LEU A 37 4.11 -8.30 -7.31
CA LEU A 37 5.53 -8.42 -6.97
C LEU A 37 6.39 -8.73 -8.19
N LYS A 38 5.93 -9.60 -9.10
CA LYS A 38 6.61 -9.88 -10.36
C LYS A 38 6.67 -8.64 -11.24
N GLU A 39 5.56 -7.94 -11.40
CA GLU A 39 5.50 -6.71 -12.22
C GLU A 39 6.36 -5.60 -11.63
N ALA A 40 6.31 -5.39 -10.31
CA ALA A 40 7.14 -4.42 -9.60
C ALA A 40 8.63 -4.64 -9.88
N LYS A 41 9.07 -5.90 -9.86
CA LYS A 41 10.46 -6.27 -10.20
C LYS A 41 10.81 -5.91 -11.65
N THR A 42 9.90 -6.13 -12.60
CA THR A 42 10.12 -5.73 -14.00
C THR A 42 10.19 -4.21 -14.21
N LEU A 43 9.51 -3.45 -13.34
CA LEU A 43 9.49 -1.98 -13.36
C LEU A 43 10.64 -1.35 -12.54
N GLY A 44 11.56 -2.15 -12.01
CA GLY A 44 12.72 -1.67 -11.25
C GLY A 44 12.41 -1.27 -9.80
N VAL A 45 11.35 -1.81 -9.22
CA VAL A 45 11.08 -1.69 -7.78
C VAL A 45 11.73 -2.89 -7.08
N ASP A 46 12.93 -2.67 -6.52
CA ASP A 46 13.74 -3.73 -5.91
C ASP A 46 13.17 -4.27 -4.60
N SER A 47 12.37 -3.49 -3.89
CA SER A 47 11.80 -3.86 -2.60
C SER A 47 10.38 -3.35 -2.50
N LEU A 48 9.43 -4.27 -2.66
CA LEU A 48 8.00 -4.05 -2.47
C LEU A 48 7.47 -5.07 -1.46
N PHE A 49 6.70 -4.58 -0.50
CA PHE A 49 5.98 -5.37 0.48
C PHE A 49 4.50 -4.98 0.42
N VAL A 50 3.63 -5.98 0.37
CA VAL A 50 2.18 -5.77 0.23
C VAL A 50 1.48 -6.34 1.44
N VAL A 51 0.69 -5.50 2.11
CA VAL A 51 -0.23 -5.90 3.19
C VAL A 51 -1.63 -5.82 2.62
N SER A 52 -2.31 -6.95 2.49
CA SER A 52 -3.70 -7.02 2.04
C SER A 52 -4.51 -7.88 3.01
N THR A 53 -5.51 -7.27 3.62
CA THR A 53 -6.49 -7.88 4.52
C THR A 53 -7.88 -7.38 4.14
N CYS A 54 -8.94 -7.92 4.74
CA CYS A 54 -10.31 -7.46 4.47
C CYS A 54 -10.51 -5.96 4.77
N ASN A 55 -9.69 -5.36 5.62
CA ASN A 55 -9.83 -3.97 6.07
C ASN A 55 -8.76 -3.03 5.51
N ARG A 56 -7.65 -3.57 4.99
CA ARG A 56 -6.46 -2.79 4.68
C ARG A 56 -5.77 -3.36 3.47
N ALA A 57 -5.42 -2.48 2.55
CA ALA A 57 -4.56 -2.78 1.43
C ALA A 57 -3.51 -1.67 1.33
N GLN A 58 -2.24 -2.06 1.37
CA GLN A 58 -1.14 -1.13 1.55
C GLN A 58 0.16 -1.68 0.99
N PHE A 59 0.85 -0.84 0.23
CA PHE A 59 2.12 -1.15 -0.40
C PHE A 59 3.21 -0.34 0.28
N PHE A 60 4.27 -1.02 0.69
CA PHE A 60 5.50 -0.43 1.21
C PHE A 60 6.61 -0.69 0.20
N ALA A 61 7.32 0.35 -0.20
CA ALA A 61 8.43 0.17 -1.11
C ALA A 61 9.59 1.10 -0.83
N HIS A 62 10.79 0.63 -1.13
CA HIS A 62 11.97 1.48 -1.19
C HIS A 62 12.21 1.85 -2.66
N THR A 63 11.76 3.03 -3.06
CA THR A 63 11.84 3.47 -4.46
C THR A 63 12.13 4.97 -4.59
N LYS A 64 12.68 5.34 -5.74
CA LYS A 64 12.83 6.74 -6.17
C LYS A 64 11.55 7.27 -6.83
N ASN A 65 10.65 6.38 -7.24
CA ASN A 65 9.52 6.70 -8.09
C ASN A 65 8.20 6.23 -7.48
N ALA A 66 7.50 7.14 -6.81
CA ALA A 66 6.18 6.89 -6.24
C ALA A 66 5.09 6.63 -7.31
N PHE A 67 5.29 7.11 -8.54
CA PHE A 67 4.33 6.95 -9.63
C PHE A 67 4.17 5.48 -10.01
N ILE A 68 5.27 4.72 -10.05
CA ILE A 68 5.24 3.29 -10.36
C ILE A 68 4.41 2.52 -9.32
N LEU A 69 4.53 2.88 -8.04
CA LEU A 69 3.74 2.24 -6.98
C LEU A 69 2.25 2.54 -7.14
N LYS A 70 1.89 3.80 -7.44
CA LYS A 70 0.50 4.19 -7.70
C LYS A 70 -0.08 3.39 -8.87
N GLU A 71 0.65 3.31 -9.99
CA GLU A 71 0.21 2.58 -11.18
C GLU A 71 -0.01 1.10 -10.88
N LEU A 72 0.93 0.44 -10.20
CA LEU A 72 0.79 -0.95 -9.77
C LEU A 72 -0.43 -1.15 -8.86
N TYR A 73 -0.63 -0.24 -7.91
CA TYR A 73 -1.74 -0.31 -6.98
C TYR A 73 -3.08 -0.21 -7.70
N ILE A 74 -3.25 0.78 -8.58
CA ILE A 74 -4.50 0.99 -9.33
C ILE A 74 -4.73 -0.18 -10.29
N LYS A 75 -3.71 -0.57 -11.07
CA LYS A 75 -3.79 -1.62 -12.10
C LYS A 75 -4.29 -2.95 -11.55
N HIS A 76 -3.82 -3.32 -10.36
CA HIS A 76 -4.20 -4.59 -9.73
C HIS A 76 -5.42 -4.46 -8.80
N SER A 77 -5.89 -3.24 -8.55
CA SER A 77 -7.13 -2.99 -7.83
C SER A 77 -8.34 -3.04 -8.77
N LYS A 78 -9.54 -3.18 -8.20
CA LYS A 78 -10.81 -3.01 -8.92
C LYS A 78 -11.33 -1.58 -8.87
N ALA A 79 -10.56 -0.65 -8.32
CA ALA A 79 -10.97 0.73 -8.12
C ALA A 79 -10.55 1.61 -9.30
N SER A 80 -11.30 2.69 -9.51
CA SER A 80 -10.91 3.74 -10.45
C SER A 80 -9.79 4.62 -9.88
N GLU A 81 -9.01 5.24 -10.77
CA GLU A 81 -8.00 6.23 -10.37
C GLU A 81 -8.60 7.36 -9.52
N LYS A 82 -9.83 7.79 -9.82
CA LYS A 82 -10.53 8.82 -9.04
C LYS A 82 -10.83 8.37 -7.61
N GLU A 83 -11.20 7.11 -7.42
CA GLU A 83 -11.43 6.55 -6.08
C GLU A 83 -10.12 6.44 -5.31
N PHE A 84 -9.05 5.99 -5.98
CA PHE A 84 -7.72 5.97 -5.39
C PHE A 84 -7.28 7.37 -4.95
N GLU A 85 -7.31 8.37 -5.84
CA GLU A 85 -6.90 9.74 -5.51
C GLU A 85 -7.70 10.34 -4.34
N LYS A 86 -8.99 10.03 -4.24
CA LYS A 86 -9.85 10.53 -3.16
C LYS A 86 -9.53 9.93 -1.79
N TYR A 87 -9.13 8.67 -1.73
CA TYR A 87 -9.07 7.91 -0.47
C TYR A 87 -7.67 7.41 -0.10
N HIS A 88 -6.71 7.52 -1.02
CA HIS A 88 -5.36 7.10 -0.74
C HIS A 88 -4.69 8.00 0.29
N PHE A 89 -3.72 7.42 0.97
CA PHE A 89 -2.72 8.15 1.71
C PHE A 89 -1.34 7.76 1.18
N LYS A 90 -0.39 8.65 1.39
CA LYS A 90 1.02 8.45 1.08
C LYS A 90 1.86 8.92 2.26
N LEU A 91 2.70 8.04 2.77
CA LEU A 91 3.69 8.34 3.81
C LEU A 91 5.10 8.13 3.24
N SER A 92 6.08 8.84 3.79
CA SER A 92 7.47 8.76 3.34
C SER A 92 8.45 8.86 4.48
N GLY A 93 9.59 8.16 4.37
CA GLY A 93 10.66 8.20 5.35
C GLY A 93 10.20 7.67 6.71
N ASP A 94 10.47 8.43 7.77
CA ASP A 94 10.19 8.03 9.14
C ASP A 94 8.69 7.80 9.39
N ASP A 95 7.79 8.56 8.76
CA ASP A 95 6.34 8.36 8.89
C ASP A 95 5.91 7.00 8.33
N ALA A 96 6.51 6.56 7.22
CA ALA A 96 6.22 5.26 6.63
C ALA A 96 6.78 4.11 7.49
N VAL A 97 7.93 4.32 8.13
CA VAL A 97 8.53 3.37 9.06
C VAL A 97 7.70 3.25 10.34
N LEU A 98 7.35 4.37 10.96
CA LEU A 98 6.51 4.40 12.16
C LEU A 98 5.19 3.69 11.91
N HIS A 99 4.54 3.99 10.78
CA HIS A 99 3.28 3.37 10.43
C HIS A 99 3.41 1.86 10.21
N LEU A 100 4.53 1.38 9.63
CA LEU A 100 4.80 -0.06 9.56
C LEU A 100 4.90 -0.70 10.96
N PHE A 101 5.59 -0.04 11.90
CA PHE A 101 5.65 -0.51 13.29
C PHE A 101 4.28 -0.52 13.97
N GLU A 102 3.47 0.52 13.78
CA GLU A 102 2.10 0.57 14.30
C GLU A 102 1.24 -0.60 13.78
N LEU A 103 1.40 -0.96 12.50
CA LEU A 103 0.76 -2.12 11.91
C LEU A 103 1.23 -3.43 12.53
N CYS A 104 2.54 -3.64 12.63
CA CYS A 104 3.12 -4.86 13.21
C CYS A 104 2.76 -5.03 14.69
N CYS A 105 2.66 -3.92 15.44
CA CYS A 105 2.26 -3.92 16.84
C CYS A 105 0.73 -3.99 17.04
N GLY A 106 -0.06 -3.97 15.96
CA GLY A 106 -1.52 -4.01 16.03
C GLY A 106 -2.16 -2.72 16.57
N LEU A 107 -1.41 -1.61 16.63
CA LEU A 107 -1.87 -0.31 17.14
C LEU A 107 -2.86 0.38 16.19
N ASP A 108 -2.85 0.01 14.91
CA ASP A 108 -3.78 0.49 13.88
C ASP A 108 -4.90 -0.53 13.58
N SER A 109 -5.17 -1.45 14.51
CA SER A 109 -6.29 -2.39 14.40
C SER A 109 -7.54 -1.81 15.05
N LEU A 110 -8.67 -1.89 14.35
CA LEU A 110 -10.00 -1.42 14.78
C LEU A 110 -10.50 -2.05 16.10
N MET A 111 -9.81 -3.07 16.59
CA MET A 111 -9.97 -3.62 17.92
C MET A 111 -8.60 -3.73 18.57
N LEU A 112 -8.40 -3.07 19.72
CA LEU A 112 -7.30 -3.39 20.62
C LEU A 112 -7.35 -4.91 20.89
N GLY A 113 -6.43 -5.69 20.31
CA GLY A 113 -6.19 -7.08 20.69
C GLY A 113 -6.64 -8.20 19.75
N ASP A 114 -7.08 -7.95 18.52
CA ASP A 114 -7.37 -9.07 17.58
C ASP A 114 -6.14 -9.39 16.71
N TYR A 115 -5.36 -10.36 17.18
CA TYR A 115 -4.16 -10.88 16.52
C TYR A 115 -4.53 -11.77 15.34
N LYS A 116 -4.73 -11.17 14.16
CA LYS A 116 -4.63 -11.90 12.90
C LYS A 116 -3.75 -11.12 11.93
N LEU A 117 -2.46 -11.45 12.02
CA LEU A 117 -1.47 -11.25 10.95
C LEU A 117 -1.85 -12.15 9.77
#